data_AF-A0A8H7USP8-F1
#
_entry.id   AF-A0A8H7USP8-F1
#
_cell.length_a   1.000
_cell.length_b   1.000
_cell.length_c   1.000
_cell.angle_alpha   90.00
_cell.angle_beta   90.00
_cell.angle_gamma   90.00
#
_symmetry.space_group_name_H-M   'P 1'
#
loop_
_entity.id
_entity.type
_entity.pdbx_description
1 polymer ?
#
loop_
_entity_poly.entity_id
_entity_poly.type
_entity_poly.pdbx_seq_one_letter_code
_entity_poly.pdbx_strand_id
1 'polypeptide(L)'
;MSLLQRITRSVNWSATTTTASRSITTSRAALSAETSSATTPNTTKSTGLYQFFENNETLPKQNWTGRAWKAQELRQKSFDDLHKLWYVLLKERNVLATQREEASRLKLPKQIWTNQGRLKKCQKSMARIKFVLNERQREYEQQLLKQQL
;
A
#
# COMPACT_ATOMS: atom_id res chain seq x y z
N MET A 1 23.61 27.52 -36.66
CA MET A 1 23.14 26.13 -36.74
C MET A 1 23.34 25.47 -35.38
N SER A 2 22.26 24.84 -34.87
CA SER A 2 22.10 23.85 -33.78
C SER A 2 23.21 23.73 -32.72
N LEU A 3 23.00 24.09 -31.45
CA LEU A 3 22.22 23.40 -30.38
C LEU A 3 22.74 22.00 -29.99
N LEU A 4 23.09 21.92 -28.69
CA LEU A 4 23.02 20.79 -27.75
C LEU A 4 24.22 19.84 -27.67
N GLN A 5 25.24 20.24 -26.91
CA GLN A 5 26.08 19.27 -26.19
C GLN A 5 25.32 18.71 -24.99
N ARG A 6 25.08 17.40 -25.04
CA ARG A 6 24.44 16.58 -24.02
C ARG A 6 25.23 16.61 -22.71
N ILE A 7 24.57 17.01 -21.63
CA ILE A 7 25.03 16.77 -20.26
C ILE A 7 24.68 15.32 -19.92
N THR A 8 25.67 14.43 -19.92
CA THR A 8 25.57 13.12 -19.27
C THR A 8 26.01 13.28 -17.82
N ARG A 9 25.06 13.40 -16.89
CA ARG A 9 25.34 13.21 -15.47
C ARG A 9 25.43 11.72 -15.19
N SER A 10 26.65 11.17 -15.05
CA SER A 10 26.84 9.87 -14.43
C SER A 10 26.60 10.02 -12.92
N VAL A 11 25.61 9.30 -12.40
CA VAL A 11 25.39 9.18 -10.95
C VAL A 11 26.21 7.98 -10.50
N ASN A 12 27.35 8.25 -9.87
CA ASN A 12 28.21 7.21 -9.31
C ASN A 12 27.66 6.82 -7.92
N TRP A 13 27.08 5.63 -7.81
CA TRP A 13 26.60 5.08 -6.54
C TRP A 13 27.77 4.38 -5.84
N SER A 14 28.43 5.09 -4.94
CA SER A 14 29.42 4.49 -4.04
C SER A 14 28.69 3.82 -2.87
N ALA A 15 28.71 2.49 -2.82
CA ALA A 15 28.18 1.73 -1.69
C ALA A 15 29.12 1.85 -0.48
N THR A 16 28.72 2.60 0.54
CA THR A 16 29.37 2.56 1.87
C THR A 16 28.68 1.49 2.70
N THR A 17 29.32 0.33 2.84
CA THR A 17 28.88 -0.74 3.73
C THR A 17 29.32 -0.38 5.16
N THR A 18 28.48 0.38 5.87
CA THR A 18 28.59 0.49 7.33
C THR A 18 27.82 -0.66 7.95
N THR A 19 28.55 -1.70 8.37
CA THR A 19 28.03 -2.80 9.19
C THR A 19 27.62 -2.24 10.55
N ALA A 20 26.37 -1.80 10.67
CA ALA A 20 25.76 -1.44 11.93
C ALA A 20 25.18 -2.71 12.58
N SER A 21 25.94 -3.31 13.51
CA SER A 21 25.45 -4.37 14.40
C SER A 21 24.36 -3.79 15.31
N ARG A 22 23.09 -3.96 14.94
CA ARG A 22 21.95 -3.67 15.82
C ARG A 22 21.77 -4.84 16.77
N SER A 23 22.43 -4.79 17.92
CA SER A 23 22.16 -5.67 19.05
C SER A 23 20.83 -5.27 19.69
N ILE A 24 19.77 -6.05 19.46
CA ILE A 24 18.51 -5.91 20.20
C ILE A 24 18.65 -6.76 21.47
N THR A 25 19.09 -6.13 22.55
CA THR A 25 19.09 -6.76 23.88
C THR A 25 17.67 -6.67 24.45
N THR A 26 16.87 -7.72 24.25
CA THR A 26 15.61 -7.88 24.99
C THR A 26 15.92 -8.70 26.25
N SER A 27 16.01 -8.03 27.39
CA SER A 27 16.00 -8.68 28.70
C SER A 27 14.63 -9.33 28.93
N ARG A 28 14.59 -10.67 28.87
CA ARG A 28 13.42 -11.47 29.24
C ARG A 28 13.37 -11.57 30.76
N ALA A 29 12.61 -10.69 31.41
CA ALA A 29 12.14 -10.94 32.77
C ALA A 29 11.12 -12.09 32.72
N ALA A 30 11.49 -13.25 33.27
CA ALA A 30 10.58 -14.37 33.46
C ALA A 30 9.66 -14.05 34.64
N LEU A 31 8.43 -13.62 34.34
CA LEU A 31 7.34 -13.56 35.31
C LEU A 31 6.46 -14.80 35.13
N SER A 32 6.17 -15.41 36.26
CA SER A 32 5.45 -16.65 36.51
C SER A 32 4.16 -16.76 35.71
N ALA A 33 3.92 -17.93 35.11
CA ALA A 33 2.68 -18.25 34.43
C ALA A 33 1.58 -18.53 35.46
N GLU A 34 0.68 -17.57 35.66
CA GLU A 34 -0.66 -17.85 36.21
C GLU A 34 -1.64 -18.06 35.06
N THR A 35 -2.18 -19.27 35.00
CA THR A 35 -3.23 -19.70 34.09
C THR A 35 -4.52 -18.92 34.38
N SER A 36 -4.68 -17.77 33.71
CA SER A 36 -5.96 -17.08 33.61
C SER A 36 -6.61 -17.45 32.28
N SER A 37 -7.71 -18.18 32.39
CA SER A 37 -8.64 -18.55 31.32
C SER A 37 -8.90 -17.39 30.36
N ALA A 38 -8.48 -17.54 29.10
CA ALA A 38 -8.73 -16.58 28.03
C ALA A 38 -10.23 -16.48 27.73
N THR A 39 -10.89 -15.53 28.38
CA THR A 39 -12.20 -15.01 27.96
C THR A 39 -11.96 -14.20 26.69
N THR A 40 -12.47 -14.67 25.55
CA THR A 40 -12.35 -13.98 24.26
C THR A 40 -13.05 -12.63 24.32
N PRO A 41 -12.32 -11.49 24.27
CA PRO A 41 -12.96 -10.20 24.32
C PRO A 41 -13.67 -9.93 22.98
N ASN A 42 -14.96 -9.62 23.11
CA ASN A 42 -15.83 -9.14 22.05
C ASN A 42 -15.20 -7.98 21.26
N THR A 43 -15.47 -7.96 19.96
CA THR A 43 -15.03 -7.03 18.91
C THR A 43 -14.81 -5.58 19.35
N THR A 44 -13.61 -5.26 19.83
CA THR A 44 -13.10 -3.88 19.84
C THR A 44 -12.36 -3.65 18.53
N LYS A 45 -12.78 -2.63 17.76
CA LYS A 45 -12.17 -2.22 16.47
C LYS A 45 -10.64 -2.42 16.50
N SER A 46 -10.09 -3.27 15.62
CA SER A 46 -8.67 -3.61 15.60
C SER A 46 -7.80 -2.34 15.59
N THR A 47 -7.19 -2.01 16.72
CA THR A 47 -6.44 -0.77 16.92
C THR A 47 -5.03 -0.89 16.33
N GLY A 48 -4.62 0.12 15.56
CA GLY A 48 -3.23 0.32 15.14
C GLY A 48 -2.65 -0.82 14.29
N LEU A 49 -1.66 -1.53 14.84
CA LEU A 49 -0.85 -2.52 14.11
C LEU A 49 -1.68 -3.69 13.55
N TYR A 50 -2.76 -4.08 14.21
CA TYR A 50 -3.61 -5.17 13.75
C TYR A 50 -4.30 -4.87 12.40
N GLN A 51 -4.35 -3.60 11.97
CA GLN A 51 -4.85 -3.23 10.64
C GLN A 51 -3.96 -3.74 9.48
N PHE A 52 -2.73 -4.15 9.75
CA PHE A 52 -1.85 -4.75 8.74
C PHE A 52 -2.12 -6.25 8.50
N PHE A 53 -2.95 -6.88 9.35
CA PHE A 53 -3.28 -8.30 9.26
C PHE A 53 -4.76 -8.50 8.94
N GLU A 54 -5.05 -9.41 8.02
CA GLU A 54 -6.43 -9.77 7.68
C GLU A 54 -6.93 -10.82 8.66
N ASN A 55 -8.13 -10.61 9.23
CA ASN A 55 -8.77 -11.54 10.16
C ASN A 55 -7.92 -11.94 11.38
N ASN A 56 -6.90 -11.14 11.75
CA ASN A 56 -5.89 -11.47 12.75
C ASN A 56 -5.05 -12.73 12.39
N GLU A 57 -5.00 -13.12 11.11
CA GLU A 57 -4.17 -14.19 10.59
C GLU A 57 -2.89 -13.64 9.94
N THR A 58 -1.78 -14.35 10.08
CA THR A 58 -0.47 -13.95 9.50
C THR A 58 -0.47 -14.12 7.98
N LEU A 59 -0.99 -15.24 7.49
CA LEU A 59 -1.31 -15.48 6.09
C LEU A 59 -2.73 -16.04 6.01
N PRO A 60 -3.73 -15.23 5.64
CA PRO A 60 -5.08 -15.73 5.42
C PRO A 60 -5.12 -16.69 4.23
N LYS A 61 -6.26 -17.32 3.93
CA LYS A 61 -6.44 -18.04 2.65
C LYS A 61 -6.76 -17.07 1.51
N GLN A 62 -6.45 -17.46 0.28
CA GLN A 62 -6.69 -16.60 -0.89
C GLN A 62 -8.20 -16.51 -1.12
N ASN A 63 -8.77 -15.36 -0.81
CA ASN A 63 -10.19 -15.11 -1.00
C ASN A 63 -10.47 -14.49 -2.37
N TRP A 64 -11.64 -14.82 -2.93
CA TRP A 64 -12.11 -14.21 -4.17
C TRP A 64 -12.28 -12.69 -3.98
N THR A 65 -11.53 -11.90 -4.74
CA THR A 65 -11.66 -10.43 -4.72
C THR A 65 -12.42 -9.94 -5.94
N GLY A 66 -13.26 -8.93 -5.75
CA GLY A 66 -14.00 -8.25 -6.83
C GLY A 66 -13.14 -7.57 -7.89
N ARG A 67 -13.78 -6.69 -8.67
CA ARG A 67 -13.20 -5.96 -9.80
C ARG A 67 -12.54 -4.65 -9.35
N ALA A 68 -11.53 -4.17 -10.08
CA ALA A 68 -10.93 -2.85 -9.88
C ALA A 68 -11.87 -1.71 -10.33
N TRP A 69 -11.88 -0.57 -9.63
CA TRP A 69 -12.67 0.63 -9.91
C TRP A 69 -12.52 1.14 -11.35
N LYS A 70 -13.61 1.42 -12.09
CA LYS A 70 -13.56 2.05 -13.43
C LYS A 70 -13.35 3.56 -13.31
N ALA A 71 -12.70 4.15 -14.31
CA ALA A 71 -12.57 5.61 -14.39
C ALA A 71 -13.95 6.30 -14.44
N GLN A 72 -14.91 5.76 -15.21
CA GLN A 72 -16.28 6.30 -15.28
C GLN A 72 -16.99 6.34 -13.92
N GLU A 73 -16.82 5.29 -13.08
CA GLU A 73 -17.38 5.24 -11.72
C GLU A 73 -16.72 6.29 -10.81
N LEU A 74 -15.41 6.51 -10.97
CA LEU A 74 -14.65 7.47 -10.16
C LEU A 74 -14.93 8.93 -10.55
N ARG A 75 -15.29 9.21 -11.80
CA ARG A 75 -15.66 10.58 -12.25
C ARG A 75 -16.90 11.12 -11.54
N GLN A 76 -17.81 10.24 -11.12
CA GLN A 76 -19.04 10.60 -10.42
C GLN A 76 -18.82 10.87 -8.91
N LYS A 77 -17.60 10.72 -8.38
CA LYS A 77 -17.30 10.87 -6.95
C LYS A 77 -16.70 12.23 -6.62
N SER A 78 -17.01 12.73 -5.43
CA SER A 78 -16.44 13.98 -4.91
C SER A 78 -14.93 13.84 -4.67
N PHE A 79 -14.22 14.97 -4.52
CA PHE A 79 -12.79 14.94 -4.18
C PHE A 79 -12.55 14.24 -2.83
N ASP A 80 -13.38 14.52 -1.82
CA ASP A 80 -13.26 13.94 -0.49
C ASP A 80 -13.48 12.41 -0.51
N ASP A 81 -14.45 11.93 -1.30
CA ASP A 81 -14.66 10.48 -1.47
C ASP A 81 -13.47 9.79 -2.15
N LEU A 82 -12.90 10.42 -3.18
CA LEU A 82 -11.70 9.90 -3.85
C LEU A 82 -10.49 9.87 -2.91
N HIS A 83 -10.36 10.89 -2.06
CA HIS A 83 -9.31 10.98 -1.06
C HIS A 83 -9.45 9.90 0.02
N LYS A 84 -10.66 9.69 0.55
CA LYS A 84 -10.96 8.58 1.47
C LYS A 84 -10.69 7.23 0.82
N LEU A 85 -11.16 7.03 -0.41
CA LEU A 85 -10.93 5.80 -1.17
C LEU A 85 -9.43 5.54 -1.40
N TRP A 86 -8.64 6.58 -1.67
CA TRP A 86 -7.20 6.46 -1.80
C TRP A 86 -6.56 5.84 -0.56
N TYR A 87 -6.95 6.28 0.65
CA TYR A 87 -6.44 5.71 1.88
C TYR A 87 -6.94 4.29 2.16
N VAL A 88 -8.16 3.96 1.76
CA VAL A 88 -8.65 2.58 1.81
C VAL A 88 -7.78 1.66 0.95
N LEU A 89 -7.51 2.06 -0.30
CA LEU A 89 -6.64 1.31 -1.21
C LEU A 89 -5.18 1.28 -0.75
N LEU A 90 -4.72 2.33 -0.06
CA LEU A 90 -3.35 2.39 0.47
C LEU A 90 -3.16 1.39 1.61
N LYS A 91 -4.12 1.32 2.54
CA LYS A 91 -4.10 0.34 3.64
C LYS A 91 -4.13 -1.08 3.12
N GLU A 92 -5.01 -1.33 2.16
CA GLU A 92 -5.08 -2.59 1.43
C GLU A 92 -3.73 -2.98 0.80
N ARG A 93 -3.08 -2.05 0.08
CA ARG A 93 -1.76 -2.28 -0.50
C ARG A 93 -0.70 -2.62 0.55
N ASN A 94 -0.78 -1.99 1.73
CA ASN A 94 0.15 -2.26 2.83
C ASN A 94 -0.06 -3.64 3.45
N VAL A 95 -1.31 -4.06 3.66
CA VAL A 95 -1.66 -5.42 4.10
C VAL A 95 -1.08 -6.47 3.14
N LEU A 96 -1.27 -6.27 1.83
CA LEU A 96 -0.72 -7.18 0.82
C LEU A 96 0.81 -7.22 0.80
N ALA A 97 1.47 -6.12 1.18
CA ALA A 97 2.92 -6.07 1.31
C ALA A 97 3.40 -6.90 2.52
N THR A 98 2.74 -6.76 3.67
CA THR A 98 3.01 -7.58 4.87
C THR A 98 2.84 -9.07 4.56
N GLN A 99 1.73 -9.47 3.93
CA GLN A 99 1.48 -10.86 3.55
C GLN A 99 2.54 -11.40 2.57
N ARG A 100 3.03 -10.57 1.66
CA ARG A 100 4.11 -10.96 0.73
C ARG A 100 5.42 -11.21 1.46
N GLU A 101 5.74 -10.37 2.43
CA GLU A 101 6.96 -10.51 3.22
C GLU A 101 6.90 -11.75 4.11
N GLU A 102 5.78 -11.98 4.80
CA GLU A 102 5.60 -13.19 5.62
C GLU A 102 5.64 -14.47 4.77
N ALA A 103 5.05 -14.45 3.56
CA ALA A 103 5.17 -15.58 2.63
C ALA A 103 6.61 -15.85 2.18
N SER A 104 7.38 -14.78 1.97
CA SER A 104 8.81 -14.85 1.63
C SER A 104 9.63 -15.42 2.80
N ARG A 105 9.35 -14.96 4.03
CA ARG A 105 9.95 -15.46 5.27
C ARG A 105 9.69 -16.95 5.48
N LEU A 106 8.46 -17.41 5.21
CA LEU A 106 8.07 -18.82 5.29
C LEU A 106 8.55 -19.65 4.08
N LYS A 107 9.24 -19.03 3.11
CA LYS A 107 9.72 -19.67 1.88
C LYS A 107 8.62 -20.39 1.08
N LEU A 108 7.41 -19.84 1.12
CA LEU A 108 6.29 -20.41 0.37
C LEU A 108 6.50 -20.19 -1.13
N PRO A 109 6.34 -21.24 -1.97
CA PRO A 109 6.39 -21.07 -3.41
C PRO A 109 5.20 -20.22 -3.88
N LYS A 110 5.43 -19.40 -4.91
CA LYS A 110 4.44 -18.47 -5.46
C LYS A 110 3.17 -19.16 -5.96
N GLN A 111 3.26 -20.45 -6.30
CA GLN A 111 2.14 -21.30 -6.70
C GLN A 111 1.18 -21.59 -5.54
N ILE A 112 1.69 -21.66 -4.30
CA ILE A 112 0.89 -21.93 -3.11
C ILE A 112 0.27 -20.64 -2.58
N TRP A 113 1.02 -19.54 -2.62
CA TRP A 113 0.54 -18.25 -2.12
C TRP A 113 0.82 -17.12 -3.10
N THR A 114 -0.23 -16.58 -3.74
CA THR A 114 -0.10 -15.41 -4.59
C THR A 114 -1.30 -14.46 -4.49
N ASN A 115 -1.05 -13.27 -3.94
CA ASN A 115 -2.00 -12.15 -3.96
C ASN A 115 -1.66 -11.09 -5.01
N GLN A 116 -0.89 -11.46 -6.05
CA GLN A 116 -0.48 -10.53 -7.10
C GLN A 116 -1.67 -9.95 -7.88
N GLY A 117 -2.72 -10.75 -8.12
CA GLY A 117 -3.93 -10.28 -8.80
C GLY A 117 -4.64 -9.16 -8.03
N ARG A 118 -4.76 -9.32 -6.71
CA ARG A 118 -5.35 -8.33 -5.80
C ARG A 118 -4.52 -7.05 -5.75
N LEU A 119 -3.19 -7.18 -5.68
CA LEU A 119 -2.27 -6.04 -5.74
C LEU A 119 -2.42 -5.26 -7.06
N LYS A 120 -2.46 -5.94 -8.21
CA LYS A 120 -2.65 -5.32 -9.53
C LYS A 120 -4.00 -4.59 -9.61
N LYS A 121 -5.08 -5.17 -9.07
CA LYS A 121 -6.41 -4.51 -9.03
C LYS A 121 -6.38 -3.23 -8.19
N CYS A 122 -5.69 -3.23 -7.05
CA CYS A 122 -5.53 -2.05 -6.19
C CYS A 122 -4.72 -0.96 -6.89
N GLN A 123 -3.57 -1.31 -7.46
CA GLN A 123 -2.73 -0.39 -8.23
C GLN A 123 -3.48 0.22 -9.42
N LYS A 124 -4.27 -0.59 -10.14
CA LYS A 124 -5.10 -0.12 -11.26
C LYS A 124 -6.16 0.89 -10.80
N SER A 125 -6.77 0.66 -9.64
CA SER A 125 -7.74 1.58 -9.06
C SER A 125 -7.06 2.90 -8.64
N MET A 126 -5.90 2.83 -7.99
CA MET A 126 -5.11 4.01 -7.62
C MET A 126 -4.67 4.83 -8.84
N ALA A 127 -4.18 4.17 -9.91
CA ALA A 127 -3.79 4.85 -11.14
C ALA A 127 -4.97 5.60 -11.78
N ARG A 128 -6.18 5.01 -11.74
CA ARG A 128 -7.40 5.64 -12.26
C ARG A 128 -7.85 6.82 -11.43
N ILE A 129 -7.66 6.80 -10.11
CA ILE A 129 -7.92 7.98 -9.25
C ILE A 129 -7.03 9.14 -9.68
N LYS A 130 -5.71 8.91 -9.82
CA LYS A 130 -4.78 9.96 -10.30
C LYS A 130 -5.16 10.48 -11.67
N PHE A 131 -5.56 9.58 -12.56
CA PHE A 131 -5.99 9.94 -13.90
C PHE A 131 -7.21 10.88 -13.89
N VAL A 132 -8.25 10.54 -13.13
CA VAL A 132 -9.47 11.39 -13.02
C VAL A 132 -9.16 12.76 -12.38
N LEU A 133 -8.28 12.80 -11.37
CA LEU A 133 -7.87 14.08 -10.78
C LEU A 133 -7.10 14.96 -11.78
N ASN A 134 -6.25 14.34 -12.61
CA ASN A 134 -5.53 15.06 -13.66
C ASN A 134 -6.47 15.56 -14.77
N GLU A 135 -7.48 14.76 -15.16
CA GLU A 135 -8.52 15.22 -16.11
C GLU A 135 -9.22 16.49 -15.58
N ARG A 136 -9.67 16.47 -14.33
CA ARG A 136 -10.36 17.61 -13.68
C ARG A 136 -9.48 18.86 -13.61
N GLN A 137 -8.20 18.69 -13.27
CA GLN A 137 -7.25 19.81 -13.22
C GLN A 137 -7.09 20.46 -14.60
N ARG A 138 -6.94 19.66 -15.65
CA ARG A 138 -6.83 20.17 -17.02
C ARG A 138 -8.08 20.91 -17.48
N GLU A 139 -9.26 20.39 -17.14
CA GLU A 139 -10.54 21.05 -17.45
C GLU A 139 -10.65 22.42 -16.76
N TYR A 140 -10.25 22.51 -15.50
CA TYR A 140 -10.23 23.77 -14.74
C TYR A 140 -9.27 24.80 -15.38
N GLU A 141 -8.04 24.39 -15.70
CA GLU A 141 -7.05 25.27 -16.36
C GLU A 141 -7.56 25.76 -17.72
N GLN A 142 -8.18 24.88 -18.51
CA GLN A 142 -8.77 25.24 -19.80
C GLN A 142 -9.92 26.24 -19.67
N GLN A 143 -10.76 26.11 -18.65
CA GLN A 143 -11.85 27.04 -18.38
C GLN A 143 -11.32 28.42 -17.98
N LEU A 144 -10.29 28.45 -17.12
CA LEU A 144 -9.67 29.70 -16.68
C LEU A 144 -9.05 30.47 -17.86
N LEU A 145 -8.34 29.77 -18.76
CA LEU A 145 -7.77 30.40 -19.96
C LEU A 145 -8.85 30.96 -20.91
N LYS A 146 -10.00 30.29 -21.04
CA LYS A 146 -11.11 30.77 -21.86
C LYS A 146 -11.81 32.00 -21.31
N GLN A 147 -11.75 32.24 -19.99
CA GLN A 147 -12.33 33.43 -19.37
C GLN A 147 -11.45 34.67 -19.50
N GLN A 148 -10.17 34.49 -19.84
CA GLN A 148 -9.17 35.56 -19.98
C GLN A 148 -9.08 36.11 -21.42
N LEU A 149 -9.75 35.46 -22.38
CA LEU A 149 -9.87 35.86 -23.78
C LEU A 149 -11.23 36.50 -24.03
#